data_AF-A0A2S1T2Y0-F1
#
_entry.id   AF-A0A2S1T2Y0-F1
#
_cell.length_a   1.000
_cell.length_b   1.000
_cell.length_c   1.000
_cell.angle_alpha   90.00
_cell.angle_beta   90.00
_cell.angle_gamma   90.00
#
_symmetry.space_group_name_H-M   'P 1'
#
loop_
_entity.id
_entity.type
_entity.pdbx_description
1 polymer ?
#
loop_
_entity_poly.entity_id
_entity_poly.type
_entity_poly.pdbx_seq_one_letter_code
_entity_poly.pdbx_strand_id
1 'polypeptide(L)'
;MVPVVQLYARDVPELPFPWAMDVLQVVWCPLIHDDEVGSALPKVYWRNEQTVAAGRVLPEPPVPYECDEDFMPRPCTVTPTRVVEFPHGDLPVDLAQALSQRFDEIEEALGFSYYEMATTVQSKVGGYPGWLQEPDWPDCRCGRRMDHLLSITATEPVEGCWSPLDEQEPGSSDPGPGTTTDPTVVDAIGHGMDMGDLGGMYLFVCSACPDMPYAHRYDC
;
A
#
# COMPACT_ATOMS: atom_id res chain seq x y z
N MET A 1 -19.24 5.05 4.82
CA MET A 1 -17.78 5.26 4.68
C MET A 1 -17.12 4.83 5.96
N VAL A 2 -16.00 4.11 5.88
CA VAL A 2 -15.20 3.66 7.03
C VAL A 2 -13.77 4.18 6.91
N PRO A 3 -13.08 4.46 8.03
CA PRO A 3 -11.68 4.87 8.01
C PRO A 3 -10.77 3.70 7.62
N VAL A 4 -9.83 3.94 6.71
CA VAL A 4 -8.87 2.94 6.24
C VAL A 4 -7.47 3.28 6.72
N VAL A 5 -7.00 4.49 6.42
CA VAL A 5 -5.68 4.96 6.87
C VAL A 5 -5.66 6.46 7.11
N GLN A 6 -4.85 6.87 8.09
CA GLN A 6 -4.49 8.27 8.32
C GLN A 6 -2.98 8.38 8.47
N LEU A 7 -2.36 9.26 7.70
CA LEU A 7 -0.91 9.48 7.69
C LEU A 7 -0.62 10.96 7.91
N TYR A 8 0.38 11.27 8.74
CA TYR A 8 0.90 12.63 8.88
C TYR A 8 2.11 12.82 7.96
N ALA A 9 2.25 13.99 7.37
CA ALA A 9 3.36 14.30 6.46
C ALA A 9 4.75 14.09 7.09
N ARG A 10 4.86 14.30 8.42
CA ARG A 10 6.09 14.04 9.19
C ARG A 10 6.52 12.57 9.21
N ASP A 11 5.57 11.65 9.06
CA ASP A 11 5.80 10.20 9.15
C ASP A 11 6.05 9.59 7.75
N VAL A 12 5.72 10.32 6.68
CA VAL A 12 5.88 9.92 5.27
C VAL A 12 6.42 11.07 4.41
N PRO A 13 7.66 11.55 4.66
CA PRO A 13 8.19 12.76 4.05
C PRO A 13 8.41 12.67 2.53
N GLU A 14 8.44 11.46 1.96
CA GLU A 14 8.57 11.23 0.52
C GLU A 14 7.27 11.49 -0.26
N LEU A 15 6.11 11.49 0.42
CA LEU A 15 4.84 11.72 -0.25
C LEU A 15 4.63 13.20 -0.60
N PRO A 16 4.03 13.49 -1.77
CA PRO A 16 3.59 14.84 -2.08
C PRO A 16 2.33 15.19 -1.27
N PHE A 17 2.44 16.21 -0.41
CA PHE A 17 1.28 16.84 0.23
C PHE A 17 0.91 18.15 -0.47
N PRO A 18 -0.40 18.43 -0.68
CA PRO A 18 -0.83 19.74 -1.16
C PRO A 18 -0.40 20.87 -0.21
N TRP A 19 -0.31 22.09 -0.74
CA TRP A 19 0.03 23.26 0.06
C TRP A 19 -0.88 23.42 1.29
N ALA A 20 -0.28 23.67 2.45
CA ALA A 20 -0.92 23.84 3.75
C ALA A 20 -1.67 22.61 4.31
N MET A 21 -1.50 21.42 3.70
CA MET A 21 -2.01 20.14 4.19
C MET A 21 -0.84 19.30 4.72
N ASP A 22 -1.07 18.61 5.83
CA ASP A 22 -0.09 17.77 6.53
C ASP A 22 -0.70 16.47 7.06
N VAL A 23 -1.96 16.18 6.70
CA VAL A 23 -2.67 14.93 7.00
C VAL A 23 -3.32 14.37 5.73
N LEU A 24 -3.04 13.10 5.44
CA LEU A 24 -3.71 12.30 4.43
C LEU A 24 -4.67 11.36 5.14
N GLN A 25 -5.94 11.37 4.73
CA GLN A 25 -6.95 10.43 5.20
C GLN A 25 -7.60 9.72 4.03
N VAL A 26 -7.62 8.40 4.11
CA VAL A 26 -8.35 7.54 3.19
C VAL A 26 -9.50 6.91 3.96
N VAL A 27 -10.69 7.04 3.39
CA VAL A 27 -11.90 6.36 3.84
C VAL A 27 -12.54 5.73 2.62
N TRP A 28 -13.26 4.63 2.76
CA TRP A 28 -13.98 4.06 1.62
C TRP A 28 -15.40 3.62 1.96
N CYS A 29 -16.22 3.46 0.93
CA CYS A 29 -17.48 2.74 1.04
C CYS A 29 -17.15 1.25 0.98
N PRO A 30 -17.40 0.46 2.03
CA PRO A 30 -17.06 -0.95 2.06
C PRO A 30 -18.08 -1.82 1.30
N LEU A 31 -18.87 -1.25 0.39
CA LEU A 31 -19.76 -2.02 -0.47
C LEU A 31 -19.08 -2.17 -1.83
N ILE A 32 -19.32 -3.30 -2.50
CA ILE A 32 -18.92 -3.48 -3.89
C ILE A 32 -19.76 -2.55 -4.77
N HIS A 33 -19.08 -1.71 -5.54
CA HIS A 33 -19.71 -0.81 -6.49
C HIS A 33 -19.72 -1.43 -7.89
N ASP A 34 -20.84 -1.30 -8.60
CA ASP A 34 -20.99 -1.70 -10.02
C ASP A 34 -20.39 -0.60 -10.92
N ASP A 35 -19.07 -0.46 -10.85
CA ASP A 35 -18.26 0.38 -11.74
C ASP A 35 -17.18 -0.45 -12.44
N GLU A 36 -16.31 0.20 -13.22
CA GLU A 36 -15.25 -0.48 -13.96
C GLU A 36 -14.25 -1.23 -13.06
N VAL A 37 -14.14 -0.83 -11.78
CA VAL A 37 -13.21 -1.44 -10.82
C VAL A 37 -13.89 -2.59 -10.07
N GLY A 38 -15.19 -2.49 -9.79
CA GLY A 38 -15.94 -3.59 -9.19
C GLY A 38 -15.57 -3.89 -7.73
N SER A 39 -15.25 -2.87 -6.94
CA SER A 39 -14.74 -3.02 -5.56
C SER A 39 -15.24 -1.93 -4.61
N ALA A 40 -14.69 -1.87 -3.39
CA ALA A 40 -14.94 -0.78 -2.46
C ALA A 40 -14.53 0.58 -3.04
N LEU A 41 -15.27 1.65 -2.70
CA LEU A 41 -15.06 2.96 -3.30
C LEU A 41 -14.24 3.89 -2.39
N PRO A 42 -12.94 4.13 -2.67
CA PRO A 42 -12.10 4.99 -1.86
C PRO A 42 -12.34 6.49 -2.09
N LYS A 43 -12.17 7.24 -1.00
CA LYS A 43 -12.14 8.70 -0.96
C LYS A 43 -10.89 9.18 -0.24
N VAL A 44 -10.11 9.99 -0.95
CA VAL A 44 -8.89 10.62 -0.46
C VAL A 44 -9.20 12.03 0.02
N TYR A 45 -8.77 12.35 1.24
CA TYR A 45 -8.90 13.66 1.85
C TYR A 45 -7.54 14.18 2.29
N TRP A 46 -7.16 15.34 1.78
CA TRP A 46 -6.03 16.12 2.25
C TRP A 46 -6.53 17.11 3.29
N ARG A 47 -5.96 17.07 4.50
CA ARG A 47 -6.37 17.91 5.63
C ARG A 47 -5.17 18.53 6.31
N ASN A 48 -5.47 19.47 7.19
CA ASN A 48 -4.51 20.07 8.11
C ASN A 48 -4.72 19.50 9.52
N GLU A 49 -3.64 19.17 10.23
CA GLU A 49 -3.61 18.59 11.56
C GLU A 49 -4.37 19.45 12.57
N GLN A 50 -4.26 20.77 12.48
CA GLN A 50 -5.03 21.69 13.34
C GLN A 50 -6.54 21.55 13.11
N THR A 51 -6.96 21.36 11.86
CA THR A 51 -8.38 21.15 11.52
C THR A 51 -8.87 19.80 12.04
N VAL A 52 -8.05 18.77 11.91
CA VAL A 52 -8.36 17.42 12.43
C VAL A 52 -8.45 17.44 13.95
N ALA A 53 -7.50 18.06 14.63
CA ALA A 53 -7.44 18.17 16.10
C ALA A 53 -8.57 19.03 16.68
N ALA A 54 -9.02 20.05 15.97
CA ALA A 54 -10.19 20.86 16.36
C ALA A 54 -11.53 20.13 16.12
N GLY A 55 -11.52 19.06 15.33
CA GLY A 55 -12.69 18.25 15.05
C GLY A 55 -13.21 17.50 16.29
N ARG A 56 -14.52 17.25 16.34
CA ARG A 56 -15.11 16.43 17.39
C ARG A 56 -14.75 14.96 17.17
N VAL A 57 -13.94 14.39 18.06
CA VAL A 57 -13.76 12.94 18.14
C VAL A 57 -15.06 12.32 18.64
N LEU A 58 -15.62 11.40 17.85
CA LEU A 58 -16.80 10.65 18.24
C LEU A 58 -16.34 9.46 19.10
N PRO A 59 -16.94 9.23 20.28
CA PRO A 59 -16.61 8.08 21.11
C PRO A 59 -17.02 6.76 20.42
N GLU A 60 -18.07 6.81 19.61
CA GLU A 60 -18.54 5.72 18.75
C GLU A 60 -18.48 6.21 17.31
N PRO A 61 -17.50 5.73 16.51
CA PRO A 61 -17.47 5.99 15.08
C PRO A 61 -18.75 5.46 14.42
N PRO A 62 -19.29 6.15 13.42
CA PRO A 62 -20.44 5.64 12.69
C PRO A 62 -20.08 4.33 12.00
N VAL A 63 -20.83 3.28 12.31
CA VAL A 63 -20.71 1.97 11.67
C VAL A 63 -21.67 1.92 10.48
N PRO A 64 -21.23 1.44 9.29
CA PRO A 64 -22.14 1.19 8.17
C PRO A 64 -23.26 0.24 8.58
N TYR A 65 -24.46 0.46 8.05
CA TYR A 65 -25.57 -0.49 8.23
C TYR A 65 -25.37 -1.75 7.39
N GLU A 66 -24.84 -1.57 6.18
CA GLU A 66 -24.46 -2.63 5.23
C GLU A 66 -23.00 -2.42 4.83
N CYS A 67 -22.26 -3.52 4.79
CA CYS A 67 -20.88 -3.59 4.32
C CYS A 67 -20.60 -4.98 3.75
N ASP A 68 -19.61 -5.04 2.87
CA ASP A 68 -18.88 -6.24 2.56
C ASP A 68 -17.74 -6.37 3.58
N GLU A 69 -17.66 -7.52 4.24
CA GLU A 69 -16.70 -7.76 5.31
C GLU A 69 -15.26 -7.78 4.78
N ASP A 70 -15.07 -8.15 3.51
CA ASP A 70 -13.77 -8.21 2.84
C ASP A 70 -13.13 -6.82 2.71
N PHE A 71 -13.94 -5.75 2.79
CA PHE A 71 -13.50 -4.36 2.76
C PHE A 71 -13.72 -3.63 4.09
N MET A 72 -13.92 -4.35 5.20
CA MET A 72 -14.14 -3.76 6.52
C MET A 72 -12.88 -3.85 7.39
N PRO A 73 -12.11 -2.76 7.55
CA PRO A 73 -10.86 -2.80 8.32
C PRO A 73 -11.12 -2.90 9.82
N ARG A 74 -10.38 -3.77 10.50
CA ARG A 74 -10.19 -3.70 11.95
C ARG A 74 -9.24 -2.55 12.31
N PRO A 75 -9.51 -1.78 13.38
CA PRO A 75 -8.57 -0.77 13.85
C PRO A 75 -7.22 -1.38 14.21
N CYS A 76 -6.15 -0.88 13.59
CA CYS A 76 -4.78 -1.29 13.86
C CYS A 76 -3.85 -0.06 13.87
N THR A 77 -2.68 -0.21 14.49
CA THR A 77 -1.60 0.79 14.43
C THR A 77 -0.64 0.38 13.31
N VAL A 78 -0.07 1.36 12.62
CA VAL A 78 0.97 1.14 11.61
C VAL A 78 2.34 1.52 12.16
N THR A 79 3.36 0.75 11.81
CA THR A 79 4.78 1.02 12.12
C THR A 79 5.55 1.04 10.80
N PRO A 80 5.66 2.21 10.14
CA PRO A 80 6.24 2.27 8.80
C PRO A 80 7.75 2.00 8.82
N THR A 81 8.23 1.15 7.91
CA THR A 81 9.65 0.97 7.62
C THR A 81 9.97 1.60 6.27
N ARG A 82 11.02 2.42 6.20
CA ARG A 82 11.45 3.03 4.95
C ARG A 82 12.28 2.04 4.14
N VAL A 83 11.81 1.71 2.94
CA VAL A 83 12.49 0.82 2.01
C VAL A 83 12.65 1.45 0.62
N VAL A 84 13.49 0.85 -0.22
CA VAL A 84 13.65 1.24 -1.63
C VAL A 84 13.07 0.13 -2.49
N GLU A 85 12.19 0.50 -3.42
CA GLU A 85 11.59 -0.41 -4.39
C GLU A 85 12.00 -0.04 -5.81
N PHE A 86 11.90 -1.04 -6.70
CA PHE A 86 12.14 -0.95 -8.12
C PHE A 86 10.94 -1.51 -8.89
N PRO A 87 10.69 -1.08 -10.13
CA PRO A 87 9.60 -1.60 -10.95
C PRO A 87 9.63 -3.13 -11.06
N HIS A 88 8.46 -3.75 -11.00
CA HIS A 88 8.25 -5.18 -11.15
C HIS A 88 7.87 -5.49 -12.62
N GLY A 89 6.64 -5.94 -12.88
CA GLY A 89 6.13 -6.21 -14.22
C GLY A 89 5.96 -4.95 -15.07
N ASP A 90 6.07 -3.77 -14.47
CA ASP A 90 6.08 -2.46 -15.11
C ASP A 90 7.50 -1.94 -15.42
N LEU A 91 8.53 -2.78 -15.24
CA LEU A 91 9.89 -2.51 -15.69
C LEU A 91 9.93 -2.40 -17.23
N PRO A 92 10.46 -1.32 -17.81
CA PRO A 92 10.56 -1.19 -19.27
C PRO A 92 11.33 -2.35 -19.90
N VAL A 93 10.78 -2.94 -20.97
CA VAL A 93 11.32 -4.14 -21.62
C VAL A 93 12.79 -3.99 -22.01
N ASP A 94 13.18 -2.85 -22.59
CA ASP A 94 14.57 -2.60 -22.98
C ASP A 94 15.52 -2.59 -21.77
N LEU A 95 15.04 -2.09 -20.62
CA LEU A 95 15.80 -2.07 -19.38
C LEU A 95 15.89 -3.47 -18.76
N ALA A 96 14.78 -4.22 -18.75
CA ALA A 96 14.76 -5.61 -18.32
C ALA A 96 15.74 -6.47 -19.14
N GLN A 97 15.75 -6.29 -20.46
CA GLN A 97 16.69 -6.98 -21.35
C GLN A 97 18.15 -6.57 -21.09
N ALA A 98 18.41 -5.28 -20.86
CA ALA A 98 19.76 -4.81 -20.55
C ALA A 98 20.29 -5.32 -19.20
N LEU A 99 19.39 -5.66 -18.26
CA LEU A 99 19.73 -6.13 -16.92
C LEU A 99 19.63 -7.65 -16.76
N SER A 100 19.21 -8.41 -17.78
CA SER A 100 18.89 -9.83 -17.64
C SER A 100 20.01 -10.66 -17.03
N GLN A 101 21.25 -10.46 -17.48
CA GLN A 101 22.41 -11.17 -16.94
C GLN A 101 22.62 -10.86 -15.45
N ARG A 102 22.35 -9.62 -15.01
CA ARG A 102 22.47 -9.26 -13.59
C ARG A 102 21.37 -9.88 -12.76
N PHE A 103 20.17 -10.06 -13.32
CA PHE A 103 19.10 -10.77 -12.63
C PHE A 103 19.49 -12.24 -12.40
N ASP A 104 20.06 -12.90 -13.41
CA ASP A 104 20.58 -14.27 -13.27
C ASP A 104 21.69 -14.34 -12.19
N GLU A 105 22.63 -13.39 -12.18
CA GLU A 105 23.71 -13.31 -11.19
C GLU A 105 23.19 -13.07 -9.76
N ILE A 106 22.13 -12.25 -9.59
CA ILE A 106 21.48 -12.00 -8.30
C ILE A 106 20.77 -13.27 -7.81
N GLU A 107 20.03 -13.93 -8.69
CA GLU A 107 19.29 -15.15 -8.36
C GLU A 107 20.25 -16.28 -7.94
N GLU A 108 21.36 -16.47 -8.67
CA GLU A 108 22.39 -17.44 -8.30
C GLU A 108 23.06 -17.11 -6.95
N ALA A 109 23.30 -15.82 -6.67
CA ALA A 109 24.00 -15.39 -5.47
C ALA A 109 23.12 -15.37 -4.21
N LEU A 110 21.86 -14.97 -4.33
CA LEU A 110 20.95 -14.73 -3.20
C LEU A 110 19.85 -15.78 -3.08
N GLY A 111 19.59 -16.58 -4.12
CA GLY A 111 18.50 -17.55 -4.15
C GLY A 111 17.11 -16.94 -4.34
N PHE A 112 17.03 -15.64 -4.63
CA PHE A 112 15.79 -14.91 -4.90
C PHE A 112 15.91 -14.21 -6.25
N SER A 113 14.84 -14.29 -7.04
CA SER A 113 14.77 -13.55 -8.30
C SER A 113 14.69 -12.04 -8.03
N TYR A 114 15.09 -11.22 -9.02
CA TYR A 114 14.90 -9.77 -8.96
C TYR A 114 13.44 -9.41 -8.65
N TYR A 115 12.50 -10.12 -9.25
CA TYR A 115 11.07 -9.83 -9.16
C TYR A 115 10.52 -10.03 -7.74
N GLU A 116 11.02 -11.01 -6.99
CA GLU A 116 10.69 -11.19 -5.57
C GLU A 116 11.24 -10.06 -4.68
N MET A 117 12.34 -9.43 -5.09
CA MET A 117 13.05 -8.38 -4.34
C MET A 117 12.80 -6.95 -4.83
N ALA A 118 12.13 -6.78 -5.97
CA ALA A 118 11.97 -5.46 -6.58
C ALA A 118 10.86 -4.66 -5.89
N THR A 119 9.74 -5.31 -5.58
CA THR A 119 8.55 -4.69 -5.02
C THR A 119 7.88 -5.69 -4.07
N THR A 120 7.39 -5.23 -2.91
CA THR A 120 6.62 -6.07 -1.98
C THR A 120 5.12 -6.05 -2.28
N VAL A 121 4.37 -7.09 -1.92
CA VAL A 121 2.90 -7.10 -1.94
C VAL A 121 2.39 -6.78 -0.53
N GLN A 122 2.71 -5.57 -0.06
CA GLN A 122 2.36 -5.07 1.27
C GLN A 122 1.64 -3.74 1.21
N SER A 123 0.92 -3.42 2.28
CA SER A 123 0.41 -2.07 2.45
C SER A 123 1.59 -1.11 2.57
N LYS A 124 1.61 -0.14 1.68
CA LYS A 124 2.76 0.76 1.54
C LYS A 124 2.32 2.11 1.04
N VAL A 125 3.21 3.07 1.20
CA VAL A 125 3.00 4.46 0.83
C VAL A 125 4.07 4.87 -0.17
N GLY A 126 3.66 5.35 -1.34
CA GLY A 126 4.58 5.59 -2.46
C GLY A 126 5.17 4.29 -3.02
N GLY A 127 6.35 4.36 -3.64
CA GLY A 127 7.00 3.19 -4.24
C GLY A 127 6.27 2.69 -5.49
N TYR A 128 6.26 1.37 -5.69
CA TYR A 128 5.60 0.72 -6.83
C TYR A 128 4.43 -0.17 -6.33
N PRO A 129 3.31 -0.24 -7.06
CA PRO A 129 2.26 -1.19 -6.73
C PRO A 129 2.78 -2.62 -6.93
N GLY A 130 2.52 -3.49 -5.95
CA GLY A 130 2.82 -4.92 -6.02
C GLY A 130 1.77 -5.68 -6.83
N TRP A 131 1.62 -5.33 -8.12
CA TRP A 131 0.61 -5.90 -9.01
C TRP A 131 0.63 -7.43 -9.01
N LEU A 132 -0.55 -8.03 -8.79
CA LEU A 132 -0.76 -9.46 -9.00
C LEU A 132 -1.25 -9.74 -10.42
N GLN A 133 -1.87 -8.73 -11.04
CA GLN A 133 -2.35 -8.76 -12.41
C GLN A 133 -1.48 -7.88 -13.33
N GLU A 134 -1.88 -7.67 -14.58
CA GLU A 134 -1.13 -6.79 -15.49
C GLU A 134 -1.12 -5.35 -14.94
N PRO A 135 0.06 -4.68 -14.89
CA PRO A 135 0.14 -3.31 -14.37
C PRO A 135 -0.78 -2.32 -15.10
N ASP A 136 -1.68 -1.68 -14.36
CA ASP A 136 -2.61 -0.67 -14.88
C ASP A 136 -2.40 0.69 -14.20
N TRP A 137 -1.48 1.47 -14.77
CA TRP A 137 -1.20 2.82 -14.31
C TRP A 137 -2.22 3.83 -14.89
N PRO A 138 -2.95 4.59 -14.04
CA PRO A 138 -3.89 5.58 -14.54
C PRO A 138 -3.19 6.83 -15.07
N ASP A 139 -3.71 7.36 -16.18
CA ASP A 139 -3.34 8.68 -16.69
C ASP A 139 -4.23 9.78 -16.10
N CYS A 140 -3.60 10.88 -15.70
CA CYS A 140 -4.30 12.09 -15.33
C CYS A 140 -4.83 12.81 -16.58
N ARG A 141 -5.92 13.56 -16.45
CA ARG A 141 -6.45 14.48 -17.47
C ARG A 141 -5.43 15.50 -18.01
N CYS A 142 -4.33 15.74 -17.29
CA CYS A 142 -3.22 16.58 -17.78
C CYS A 142 -2.26 15.88 -18.74
N GLY A 143 -2.48 14.59 -19.05
CA GLY A 143 -1.67 13.77 -19.95
C GLY A 143 -0.44 13.14 -19.32
N ARG A 144 -0.32 13.18 -17.98
CA ARG A 144 0.76 12.50 -17.24
C ARG A 144 0.22 11.25 -16.56
N ARG A 145 1.00 10.18 -16.59
CA ARG A 145 0.82 9.03 -15.71
C ARG A 145 0.80 9.51 -14.25
N MET A 146 -0.16 9.04 -13.47
CA MET A 146 -0.23 9.34 -12.04
C MET A 146 0.85 8.59 -11.27
N ASP A 147 1.24 9.15 -10.12
CA ASP A 147 2.20 8.54 -9.20
C ASP A 147 1.45 7.60 -8.24
N HIS A 148 2.10 6.51 -7.81
CA HIS A 148 1.54 5.62 -6.80
C HIS A 148 1.51 6.34 -5.45
N LEU A 149 0.34 6.37 -4.81
CA LEU A 149 0.12 7.03 -3.53
C LEU A 149 0.15 6.02 -2.37
N LEU A 150 -0.63 4.95 -2.48
CA LEU A 150 -0.88 4.00 -1.39
C LEU A 150 -1.34 2.65 -1.94
N SER A 151 -0.77 1.57 -1.44
CA SER A 151 -1.35 0.22 -1.51
C SER A 151 -1.95 -0.13 -0.15
N ILE A 152 -3.12 -0.74 -0.15
CA ILE A 152 -3.65 -1.52 0.98
C ILE A 152 -3.91 -2.93 0.45
N THR A 153 -3.14 -3.91 0.91
CA THR A 153 -3.18 -5.29 0.43
C THR A 153 -3.90 -6.19 1.42
N ALA A 154 -4.38 -7.36 0.99
CA ALA A 154 -5.10 -8.29 1.87
C ALA A 154 -4.24 -8.79 3.05
N THR A 155 -2.95 -8.95 2.82
CA THR A 155 -2.02 -9.50 3.82
C THR A 155 -0.79 -8.63 4.03
N GLU A 156 -0.28 -8.68 5.25
CA GLU A 156 1.08 -8.28 5.59
C GLU A 156 1.91 -9.57 5.72
N PRO A 157 2.88 -9.84 4.83
CA PRO A 157 3.80 -10.95 4.94
C PRO A 157 4.62 -10.79 6.21
N VAL A 158 4.54 -11.81 7.06
CA VAL A 158 5.31 -11.93 8.30
C VAL A 158 6.65 -12.64 8.09
N GLU A 159 6.92 -13.11 6.88
CA GLU A 159 8.13 -13.82 6.49
C GLU A 159 8.67 -13.29 5.15
N GLY A 160 9.99 -13.38 4.96
CA GLY A 160 10.66 -13.06 3.70
C GLY A 160 11.62 -11.86 3.77
N CYS A 161 12.14 -11.45 2.61
CA CYS A 161 13.14 -10.39 2.53
C CYS A 161 12.62 -8.98 2.88
N TRP A 162 11.30 -8.85 3.08
CA TRP A 162 10.61 -7.60 3.38
C TRP A 162 10.15 -7.47 4.84
N SER A 163 10.57 -8.38 5.72
CA SER A 163 10.31 -8.23 7.16
C SER A 163 10.94 -6.94 7.70
N PRO A 164 10.23 -6.15 8.53
CA PRO A 164 10.75 -4.91 9.10
C PRO A 164 12.07 -5.13 9.85
N LEU A 165 13.11 -4.36 9.49
CA LEU A 165 14.44 -4.50 10.09
C LEU A 165 14.45 -4.15 11.59
N ASP A 166 13.60 -3.22 12.02
CA ASP A 166 13.47 -2.82 13.42
C ASP A 166 12.78 -3.90 14.29
N GLU A 167 12.16 -4.89 13.66
CA GLU A 167 11.54 -6.05 14.31
C GLU A 167 12.47 -7.28 14.32
N GLN A 168 13.63 -7.21 13.65
CA GLN A 168 14.65 -8.26 13.74
C GLN A 168 15.39 -8.16 15.07
N GLU A 169 15.41 -9.26 15.84
CA GLU A 169 16.15 -9.29 17.11
C GLU A 169 17.64 -9.01 16.89
N PRO A 170 18.26 -8.11 17.68
CA PRO A 170 19.67 -7.78 17.53
C PRO A 170 20.55 -9.01 17.80
N GLY A 171 21.05 -9.63 16.73
CA GLY A 171 21.93 -10.79 16.77
C GLY A 171 21.49 -11.98 15.92
N SER A 172 20.32 -11.96 15.27
CA SER A 172 19.96 -12.97 14.28
C SER A 172 20.91 -12.86 13.08
N SER A 173 21.81 -13.83 12.97
CA SER A 173 22.80 -13.92 11.87
C SER A 173 22.25 -14.70 10.68
N ASP A 174 20.96 -15.03 10.70
CA ASP A 174 20.34 -15.97 9.79
C ASP A 174 19.26 -15.23 8.97
N PRO A 175 19.48 -15.02 7.66
CA PRO A 175 18.47 -14.46 6.76
C PRO A 175 17.44 -15.51 6.31
N GLY A 176 17.41 -16.71 6.92
CA GLY A 176 16.44 -17.76 6.62
C GLY A 176 15.02 -17.47 7.16
N PRO A 177 13.99 -18.18 6.67
CA PRO A 177 12.61 -18.04 7.13
C PRO A 177 12.55 -18.52 8.59
N GLY A 178 12.54 -17.57 9.51
CA GLY A 178 13.16 -17.77 10.81
C GLY A 178 12.49 -17.05 11.96
N THR A 179 11.16 -17.02 11.99
CA THR A 179 10.39 -17.15 13.23
C THR A 179 8.97 -17.51 12.80
N THR A 180 8.61 -18.79 12.90
CA THR A 180 7.21 -19.21 12.84
C THR A 180 6.47 -18.43 13.91
N THR A 181 5.89 -17.31 13.52
CA THR A 181 5.04 -16.53 14.40
C THR A 181 3.81 -17.38 14.60
N ASP A 182 3.30 -17.46 15.83
CA ASP A 182 2.06 -18.18 16.09
C ASP A 182 0.99 -17.70 15.10
N PRO A 183 0.34 -18.57 14.30
CA PRO A 183 -0.64 -18.15 13.29
C PRO A 183 -1.72 -17.24 13.88
N THR A 184 -2.06 -17.44 15.16
CA THR A 184 -3.04 -16.61 15.87
C THR A 184 -2.55 -15.19 16.16
N VAL A 185 -1.23 -14.98 16.25
CA VAL A 185 -0.60 -13.66 16.37
C VAL A 185 -0.55 -12.99 15.01
N VAL A 186 -0.26 -13.73 13.94
CA VAL A 186 -0.26 -13.21 12.55
C VAL A 186 -1.65 -12.74 12.13
N ASP A 187 -2.68 -13.54 12.39
CA ASP A 187 -4.08 -13.18 12.12
C ASP A 187 -4.54 -11.92 12.88
N ALA A 188 -3.87 -11.59 14.00
CA ALA A 188 -4.18 -10.40 14.77
C ALA A 188 -3.51 -9.12 14.23
N ILE A 189 -2.51 -9.24 13.36
CA ILE A 189 -1.76 -8.11 12.78
C ILE A 189 -2.54 -7.50 11.61
N GLY A 190 -2.49 -6.18 11.52
CA GLY A 190 -3.09 -5.43 10.42
C GLY A 190 -4.61 -5.31 10.50
N HIS A 191 -5.20 -4.97 9.36
CA HIS A 191 -6.62 -4.66 9.26
C HIS A 191 -7.52 -5.90 9.07
N GLY A 192 -6.95 -7.06 8.69
CA GLY A 192 -7.68 -8.32 8.51
C GLY A 192 -8.73 -8.30 7.40
N MET A 193 -8.44 -7.62 6.30
CA MET A 193 -9.34 -7.53 5.14
C MET A 193 -8.91 -8.58 4.12
N ASP A 194 -9.87 -9.28 3.52
CA ASP A 194 -9.61 -10.39 2.61
C ASP A 194 -9.97 -10.01 1.17
N MET A 195 -9.07 -9.29 0.51
CA MET A 195 -9.30 -8.73 -0.82
C MET A 195 -9.01 -9.75 -1.93
N GLY A 196 -9.90 -10.73 -2.10
CA GLY A 196 -9.81 -11.71 -3.18
C GLY A 196 -8.66 -12.71 -3.02
N ASP A 197 -7.91 -13.00 -4.10
CA ASP A 197 -6.78 -13.93 -4.09
C ASP A 197 -5.48 -13.23 -3.62
N LEU A 198 -5.57 -12.57 -2.46
CA LEU A 198 -4.51 -11.78 -1.80
C LEU A 198 -4.12 -10.49 -2.52
N GLY A 199 -5.02 -9.93 -3.32
CA GLY A 199 -4.84 -8.67 -4.01
C GLY A 199 -4.86 -7.44 -3.10
N GLY A 200 -5.26 -6.32 -3.67
CA GLY A 200 -5.21 -5.05 -2.97
C GLY A 200 -5.83 -3.88 -3.71
N MET A 201 -6.06 -2.82 -2.94
CA MET A 201 -6.51 -1.53 -3.44
C MET A 201 -5.30 -0.60 -3.60
N TYR A 202 -5.16 -0.05 -4.81
CA TYR A 202 -4.09 0.88 -5.15
C TYR A 202 -4.66 2.26 -5.41
N LEU A 203 -4.10 3.28 -4.76
CA LEU A 203 -4.44 4.68 -4.98
C LEU A 203 -3.31 5.37 -5.72
N PHE A 204 -3.67 6.22 -6.68
CA PHE A 204 -2.75 6.99 -7.49
C PHE A 204 -3.11 8.47 -7.41
N VAL A 205 -2.11 9.35 -7.52
CA VAL A 205 -2.33 10.79 -7.45
C VAL A 205 -1.52 11.53 -8.52
N CYS A 206 -2.08 12.61 -9.04
CA CYS A 206 -1.32 13.54 -9.90
C CYS A 206 -0.87 14.77 -9.11
N SER A 207 0.36 14.73 -8.59
CA SER A 207 1.00 15.86 -7.88
C SER A 207 1.22 17.10 -8.77
N ALA A 208 1.22 16.92 -10.10
CA ALA A 208 1.40 18.01 -11.07
C ALA A 208 0.14 18.88 -11.28
N CYS A 209 -1.04 18.40 -10.88
CA CYS A 209 -2.28 19.18 -10.96
C CYS A 209 -2.58 19.88 -9.63
N PRO A 210 -3.03 21.15 -9.62
CA PRO A 210 -3.27 21.91 -8.38
C PRO A 210 -4.29 21.27 -7.42
N ASP A 211 -5.27 20.55 -7.96
CA ASP A 211 -6.31 19.85 -7.21
C ASP A 211 -5.91 18.44 -6.78
N MET A 212 -4.70 17.99 -7.14
CA MET A 212 -4.19 16.64 -6.88
C MET A 212 -5.23 15.54 -7.07
N PRO A 213 -5.77 15.39 -8.30
CA PRO A 213 -6.76 14.38 -8.59
C PRO A 213 -6.16 13.01 -8.35
N TYR A 214 -7.01 12.08 -7.92
CA TYR A 214 -6.62 10.70 -7.64
C TYR A 214 -7.48 9.72 -8.44
N ALA A 215 -6.94 8.54 -8.63
CA ALA A 215 -7.61 7.38 -9.20
C ALA A 215 -7.34 6.15 -8.32
N HIS A 216 -8.08 5.07 -8.54
CA HIS A 216 -7.85 3.81 -7.85
C HIS A 216 -7.90 2.63 -8.81
N ARG A 217 -7.27 1.53 -8.38
CA ARG A 217 -7.30 0.20 -9.00
C ARG A 217 -7.49 -0.84 -7.93
N TYR A 218 -8.01 -1.98 -8.34
CA TYR A 218 -8.20 -3.13 -7.48
C TYR A 218 -7.69 -4.35 -8.24
N ASP A 219 -6.78 -5.09 -7.59
CA ASP A 219 -6.42 -6.43 -8.00
C ASP A 219 -7.04 -7.40 -6.98
N CYS A 220 -7.45 -8.56 -7.46
CA CYS A 220 -7.80 -9.71 -6.65
C CYS A 220 -6.90 -10.87 -7.01
#